data_AF-A0A6A4WJA5-F1
#
_entry.id   AF-A0A6A4WJA5-F1
#
_cell.length_a   1.000
_cell.length_b   1.000
_cell.length_c   1.000
_cell.angle_alpha   90.00
_cell.angle_beta   90.00
_cell.angle_gamma   90.00
#
_symmetry.space_group_name_H-M   'P 1'
#
loop_
_entity.id
_entity.type
_entity.pdbx_description
1 polymer ?
#
loop_
_entity_poly.entity_id
_entity_poly.type
_entity_poly.pdbx_seq_one_letter_code
_entity_poly.pdbx_strand_id
1 'polypeptide(L)'
;MSGGSRCCFSLLTLLAEVLLFGSVALVVAWCLKYRGGFAWTEDPNLQFNLHPVLMVSGFIFFAGHAMLTYRQWRCCNHSTIKLVHTLYHIMAIPCIAVGLIAVFDFHNNKKPTPIPNLYSLHSWMGLVTVGLYGLQFIVGFFSFLFLLCCDTATASFRAALVPVHSSFGITTFFLAVATCLTGLTEKVLFTIRDTYQSLGEEPIVVNVFAMCLVLVAIVMSVLLLLDRFRQNTERPHPRQQAARGLSPDTYSSMPDEGLVVNALGCTLVAALVVISVITSQNVFRQSRAHGGIATEL
;
A
#
# COMPACT_ATOMS: atom_id res chain seq x y z
N MET A 1 -0.02 -1.25 28.77
CA MET A 1 -0.99 -2.19 28.18
C MET A 1 -1.36 -3.25 29.22
N SER A 2 -2.63 -3.63 29.35
CA SER A 2 -3.04 -4.75 30.21
C SER A 2 -2.44 -6.09 29.75
N GLY A 3 -2.43 -7.12 30.61
CA GLY A 3 -1.93 -8.46 30.26
C GLY A 3 -2.60 -9.05 29.02
N GLY A 4 -3.94 -9.02 28.96
CA GLY A 4 -4.71 -9.48 27.79
C GLY A 4 -4.45 -8.66 26.52
N SER A 5 -4.24 -7.34 26.63
CA SER A 5 -3.88 -6.49 25.49
C SER A 5 -2.51 -6.85 24.89
N ARG A 6 -1.54 -7.19 25.74
CA ARG A 6 -0.20 -7.63 25.29
C ARG A 6 -0.26 -8.97 24.57
N CYS A 7 -0.99 -9.95 25.11
CA CYS A 7 -1.18 -11.24 24.46
C CYS A 7 -1.83 -11.10 23.08
N CYS A 8 -2.94 -10.36 22.99
CA CYS A 8 -3.63 -10.09 21.73
C CYS A 8 -2.72 -9.38 20.70
N PHE A 9 -1.96 -8.36 21.14
CA PHE A 9 -1.00 -7.68 20.28
C PHE A 9 0.08 -8.64 19.73
N SER A 10 0.66 -9.46 20.60
CA SER A 10 1.69 -10.44 20.21
C SER A 10 1.15 -11.47 19.23
N LEU A 11 -0.05 -12.00 19.46
CA LEU A 11 -0.69 -12.95 18.54
C LEU A 11 -0.97 -12.33 17.17
N LEU A 12 -1.51 -11.11 17.13
CA LEU A 12 -1.78 -10.40 15.88
C LEU A 12 -0.49 -10.05 15.14
N THR A 13 0.57 -9.69 15.87
CA THR A 13 1.88 -9.42 15.29
C THR A 13 2.47 -10.69 14.70
N LEU A 14 2.44 -11.82 15.42
CA LEU A 14 2.89 -13.10 14.90
C LEU A 14 2.11 -13.52 13.66
N LEU A 15 0.78 -13.32 13.66
CA LEU A 15 -0.06 -13.60 12.51
C LEU A 15 0.31 -12.71 11.32
N ALA A 16 0.56 -11.42 11.55
CA ALA A 16 1.01 -10.50 10.49
C ALA A 16 2.32 -10.97 9.87
N GLU A 17 3.31 -11.36 10.69
CA GLU A 17 4.59 -11.90 10.21
C GLU A 17 4.38 -13.14 9.35
N VAL A 18 3.63 -14.14 9.85
CA VAL A 18 3.32 -15.37 9.10
C VAL A 18 2.65 -15.06 7.77
N LEU A 19 1.71 -14.12 7.72
CA LEU A 19 1.01 -13.73 6.50
C LEU A 19 1.92 -12.96 5.53
N LEU A 20 2.78 -12.05 6.01
CA LEU A 20 3.71 -11.29 5.17
C LEU A 20 4.73 -12.23 4.51
N PHE A 21 5.39 -13.11 5.27
CA PHE A 21 6.28 -14.14 4.71
C PHE A 21 5.51 -15.13 3.82
N GLY A 22 4.34 -15.57 4.27
CA GLY A 22 3.47 -16.46 3.52
C GLY A 22 3.07 -15.90 2.15
N SER A 23 2.79 -14.60 2.06
CA SER A 23 2.43 -13.95 0.79
C SER A 23 3.54 -14.04 -0.26
N VAL A 24 4.80 -13.84 0.14
CA VAL A 24 5.98 -13.98 -0.73
C VAL A 24 6.21 -15.44 -1.10
N ALA A 25 6.13 -16.35 -0.13
CA ALA A 25 6.30 -17.78 -0.38
C ALA A 25 5.24 -18.32 -1.35
N LEU A 26 3.98 -17.92 -1.20
CA LEU A 26 2.88 -18.34 -2.06
C LEU A 26 3.04 -17.82 -3.49
N VAL A 27 3.39 -16.54 -3.70
CA VAL A 27 3.56 -16.01 -5.05
C VAL A 27 4.77 -16.64 -5.75
N VAL A 28 5.87 -16.87 -5.03
CA VAL A 28 7.05 -17.56 -5.58
C VAL A 28 6.71 -19.01 -5.92
N ALA A 29 6.06 -19.75 -5.02
CA ALA A 29 5.64 -21.12 -5.27
C ALA A 29 4.67 -21.22 -6.46
N TRP A 30 3.73 -20.28 -6.59
CA TRP A 30 2.82 -20.21 -7.73
C TRP A 30 3.59 -20.03 -9.04
N CYS A 31 4.50 -19.05 -9.11
CA CYS A 31 5.30 -18.80 -10.30
C CYS A 31 6.19 -20.00 -10.69
N LEU A 32 6.86 -20.62 -9.72
CA LEU A 32 7.74 -21.77 -9.95
C LEU A 32 6.96 -23.02 -10.36
N LYS A 33 5.89 -23.38 -9.64
CA LYS A 33 5.15 -24.63 -9.89
C LYS A 33 4.25 -24.55 -11.11
N TYR A 34 3.59 -23.42 -11.32
CA TYR A 34 2.53 -23.32 -12.33
C TYR A 34 2.86 -22.41 -13.50
N ARG A 35 3.75 -21.41 -13.36
CA ARG A 35 4.01 -20.40 -14.41
C ARG A 35 5.36 -20.56 -15.11
N GLY A 36 6.06 -21.67 -14.89
CA GLY A 36 7.30 -22.00 -15.60
C GLY A 36 8.55 -21.30 -15.06
N GLY A 37 8.47 -20.63 -13.90
CA GLY A 37 9.62 -19.98 -13.27
C GLY A 37 9.87 -18.55 -13.74
N PHE A 38 11.14 -18.16 -13.87
CA PHE A 38 11.55 -16.78 -14.13
C PHE A 38 12.59 -16.72 -15.24
N ALA A 39 12.54 -15.67 -16.05
CA ALA A 39 13.57 -15.28 -16.99
C ALA A 39 13.67 -13.76 -17.01
N TRP A 40 14.66 -13.21 -17.73
CA TRP A 40 14.73 -11.78 -18.00
C TRP A 40 14.22 -11.53 -19.43
N THR A 41 14.96 -10.81 -20.25
CA THR A 41 14.55 -10.42 -21.60
C THR A 41 14.47 -11.57 -22.60
N GLU A 42 14.93 -12.77 -22.24
CA GLU A 42 14.99 -13.93 -23.13
C GLU A 42 13.60 -14.56 -23.37
N ASP A 43 12.72 -14.52 -22.37
CA ASP A 43 11.33 -14.97 -22.49
C ASP A 43 10.38 -13.98 -21.79
N PRO A 44 9.64 -13.16 -22.56
CA PRO A 44 8.69 -12.20 -21.99
C PRO A 44 7.66 -12.83 -21.04
N ASN A 45 7.20 -14.06 -21.30
CA ASN A 45 6.19 -14.70 -20.44
C ASN A 45 6.75 -15.01 -19.04
N LEU A 46 7.99 -15.49 -18.99
CA LEU A 46 8.67 -15.78 -17.74
C LEU A 46 9.16 -14.49 -17.07
N GLN A 47 9.50 -13.46 -17.84
CA GLN A 47 9.81 -12.12 -17.33
C GLN A 47 8.62 -11.53 -16.57
N PHE A 48 7.40 -11.69 -17.09
CA PHE A 48 6.19 -11.20 -16.41
C PHE A 48 6.06 -11.76 -14.98
N ASN A 49 6.51 -12.99 -14.73
CA ASN A 49 6.40 -13.60 -13.39
C ASN A 49 7.20 -12.83 -12.32
N LEU A 50 8.19 -12.02 -12.71
CA LEU A 50 8.87 -11.10 -11.80
C LEU A 50 7.96 -9.99 -11.28
N HIS A 51 6.97 -9.55 -12.07
CA HIS A 51 6.03 -8.50 -11.68
C HIS A 51 5.27 -8.84 -10.39
N PRO A 52 4.45 -9.91 -10.31
CA PRO A 52 3.70 -10.21 -9.10
C PRO A 52 4.61 -10.50 -7.90
N VAL A 53 5.75 -11.19 -8.09
CA VAL A 53 6.69 -11.49 -7.00
C VAL A 53 7.30 -10.21 -6.43
N LEU A 54 7.76 -9.31 -7.28
CA LEU A 54 8.42 -8.07 -6.84
C LEU A 54 7.42 -7.03 -6.33
N MET A 55 6.20 -6.97 -6.88
CA MET A 55 5.13 -6.13 -6.33
C MET A 55 4.77 -6.57 -4.91
N VAL A 56 4.60 -7.88 -4.68
CA VAL A 56 4.30 -8.42 -3.35
C VAL A 56 5.47 -8.20 -2.40
N SER A 57 6.70 -8.44 -2.85
CA SER A 57 7.90 -8.22 -2.03
C SER A 57 8.07 -6.74 -1.64
N GLY A 58 7.85 -5.81 -2.58
CA GLY A 58 7.99 -4.38 -2.33
C GLY A 58 6.82 -3.79 -1.53
N PHE A 59 5.62 -3.85 -2.08
CA PHE A 59 4.44 -3.17 -1.53
C PHE A 59 3.79 -3.89 -0.36
N ILE A 60 3.91 -5.21 -0.26
CA ILE A 60 3.26 -5.98 0.80
C ILE A 60 4.28 -6.31 1.88
N PHE A 61 5.35 -7.02 1.53
CA PHE A 61 6.33 -7.49 2.50
C PHE A 61 7.17 -6.35 3.09
N PHE A 62 7.98 -5.66 2.29
CA PHE A 62 8.87 -4.62 2.82
C PHE A 62 8.12 -3.40 3.35
N ALA A 63 7.15 -2.88 2.62
CA ALA A 63 6.34 -1.77 3.13
C ALA A 63 5.50 -2.17 4.36
N GLY A 64 4.98 -3.40 4.42
CA GLY A 64 4.27 -3.90 5.60
C GLY A 64 5.16 -3.95 6.84
N HIS A 65 6.38 -4.49 6.71
CA HIS A 65 7.38 -4.47 7.79
C HIS A 65 7.75 -3.04 8.19
N ALA A 66 7.95 -2.14 7.22
CA ALA A 66 8.22 -0.73 7.48
C ALA A 66 7.15 -0.12 8.39
N MET A 67 5.87 -0.37 8.13
CA MET A 67 4.76 0.13 8.94
C MET A 67 4.69 -0.50 10.33
N LEU A 68 5.07 -1.78 10.47
CA LEU A 68 5.09 -2.49 11.75
C LEU A 68 6.25 -2.09 12.66
N THR A 69 7.34 -1.50 12.14
CA THR A 69 8.49 -1.08 12.95
C THR A 69 8.10 -0.26 14.19
N TYR A 70 7.27 0.79 14.02
CA TYR A 70 6.75 1.64 15.11
C TYR A 70 5.76 0.94 16.04
N ARG A 71 5.40 -0.31 15.79
CA ARG A 71 4.56 -1.14 16.67
C ARG A 71 5.39 -2.20 17.40
N GLN A 72 6.32 -2.83 16.68
CA GLN A 72 7.13 -3.94 17.19
C GLN A 72 8.33 -3.47 18.01
N TRP A 73 9.03 -2.42 17.58
CA TRP A 73 10.31 -2.02 18.15
C TRP A 73 10.15 -1.06 19.34
N ARG A 74 9.24 -1.39 20.29
CA ARG A 74 8.88 -0.51 21.42
C ARG A 74 10.02 -0.21 22.41
N CYS A 75 11.07 -1.03 22.40
CA CYS A 75 12.22 -0.88 23.30
C CYS A 75 13.36 -0.05 22.70
N CYS A 76 13.28 0.29 21.41
CA CYS A 76 14.32 1.03 20.70
C CYS A 76 14.07 2.53 20.79
N ASN A 77 15.12 3.34 20.65
CA ASN A 77 14.96 4.79 20.56
C ASN A 77 14.28 5.18 19.24
N HIS A 78 13.60 6.32 19.26
CA HIS A 78 12.77 6.77 18.13
C HIS A 78 13.58 6.96 16.83
N SER A 79 14.83 7.41 16.94
CA SER A 79 15.73 7.57 15.78
C SER A 79 16.08 6.24 15.10
N THR A 80 16.30 5.17 15.88
CA THR A 80 16.57 3.82 15.34
C THR A 80 15.34 3.28 14.63
N ILE A 81 14.16 3.41 15.24
CA ILE A 81 12.90 2.96 14.63
C ILE A 81 12.68 3.68 13.30
N LYS A 82 12.91 4.99 13.26
CA LYS A 82 12.81 5.80 12.04
C LYS A 82 13.79 5.33 10.96
N LEU A 83 15.04 5.08 11.32
CA LEU A 83 16.04 4.56 10.38
C LEU A 83 15.61 3.21 9.79
N VAL A 84 15.19 2.27 10.64
CA VAL A 84 14.74 0.94 10.20
C VAL A 84 13.49 1.03 9.32
N HIS A 85 12.52 1.88 9.68
CA HIS A 85 11.35 2.18 8.85
C HIS A 85 11.76 2.65 7.44
N THR A 86 12.70 3.61 7.37
CA THR A 86 13.20 4.10 6.08
C THR A 86 13.99 3.04 5.31
N LEU A 87 14.81 2.24 5.99
CA LEU A 87 15.57 1.16 5.34
C LEU A 87 14.64 0.15 4.65
N TYR A 88 13.56 -0.26 5.31
CA TYR A 88 12.57 -1.14 4.68
C TYR A 88 11.92 -0.50 3.45
N HIS A 89 11.58 0.80 3.49
CA HIS A 89 11.07 1.49 2.30
C HIS A 89 12.10 1.60 1.18
N ILE A 90 13.38 1.80 1.50
CA ILE A 90 14.49 1.79 0.53
C ILE A 90 14.64 0.40 -0.11
N MET A 91 14.45 -0.68 0.64
CA MET A 91 14.46 -2.05 0.10
C MET A 91 13.26 -2.34 -0.82
N ALA A 92 12.10 -1.74 -0.54
CA ALA A 92 10.91 -1.89 -1.37
C ALA A 92 11.03 -1.21 -2.75
N ILE A 93 11.68 -0.05 -2.83
CA ILE A 93 11.81 0.75 -4.06
C ILE A 93 12.39 -0.04 -5.25
N PRO A 94 13.54 -0.75 -5.14
CA PRO A 94 14.08 -1.51 -6.26
C PRO A 94 13.17 -2.67 -6.66
N CYS A 95 12.49 -3.33 -5.72
CA CYS A 95 11.49 -4.34 -6.07
C CYS A 95 10.37 -3.74 -6.93
N ILE A 96 9.81 -2.61 -6.51
CA ILE A 96 8.75 -1.93 -7.26
C ILE A 96 9.26 -1.49 -8.65
N ALA A 97 10.44 -0.87 -8.72
CA ALA A 97 11.00 -0.41 -9.98
C ALA A 97 11.24 -1.57 -10.96
N VAL A 98 11.91 -2.63 -10.53
CA VAL A 98 12.23 -3.79 -11.39
C VAL A 98 10.94 -4.55 -11.78
N GLY A 99 9.97 -4.68 -10.88
CA GLY A 99 8.70 -5.32 -11.20
C GLY A 99 7.86 -4.51 -12.20
N LEU A 100 7.96 -3.17 -12.19
CA LEU A 100 7.34 -2.33 -13.22
C LEU A 100 8.07 -2.47 -14.56
N ILE A 101 9.40 -2.44 -14.57
CA ILE A 101 10.21 -2.67 -15.76
C ILE A 101 9.82 -4.01 -16.40
N ALA A 102 9.72 -5.08 -15.61
CA ALA A 102 9.36 -6.41 -16.09
C ALA A 102 7.99 -6.46 -16.80
N VAL A 103 6.96 -5.76 -16.29
CA VAL A 103 5.64 -5.76 -16.94
C VAL A 103 5.58 -4.87 -18.19
N PHE A 104 6.25 -3.72 -18.17
CA PHE A 104 6.34 -2.86 -19.37
C PHE A 104 7.14 -3.55 -20.48
N ASP A 105 8.26 -4.19 -20.16
CA ASP A 105 9.05 -4.97 -21.12
C ASP A 105 8.25 -6.17 -21.65
N PHE A 106 7.54 -6.89 -20.77
CA PHE A 106 6.66 -7.98 -21.19
C PHE A 106 5.64 -7.50 -22.22
N HIS A 107 4.95 -6.39 -21.97
CA HIS A 107 3.95 -5.85 -22.89
C HIS A 107 4.57 -5.39 -24.22
N ASN A 108 5.67 -4.64 -24.15
CA ASN A 108 6.32 -4.04 -25.33
C ASN A 108 6.98 -5.10 -26.23
N ASN A 109 7.54 -6.14 -25.62
CA ASN A 109 8.29 -7.19 -26.33
C ASN A 109 7.44 -8.42 -26.64
N LYS A 110 6.15 -8.42 -26.28
CA LYS A 110 5.25 -9.53 -26.62
C LYS A 110 5.14 -9.68 -28.14
N LYS A 111 5.34 -10.91 -28.61
CA LYS A 111 5.17 -11.30 -30.02
C LYS A 111 3.88 -12.11 -30.19
N PRO A 112 3.22 -12.07 -31.36
CA PRO A 112 3.59 -11.33 -32.58
C PRO A 112 3.30 -9.82 -32.51
N THR A 113 2.34 -9.42 -31.67
CA THR A 113 1.92 -8.03 -31.46
C THR A 113 2.14 -7.61 -30.02
N PRO A 114 2.73 -6.42 -29.76
CA PRO A 114 2.83 -5.86 -28.41
C PRO A 114 1.46 -5.71 -27.74
N ILE A 115 1.45 -5.84 -26.41
CA ILE A 115 0.25 -5.62 -25.59
C ILE A 115 0.17 -4.12 -25.26
N PRO A 116 -1.00 -3.46 -25.42
CA PRO A 116 -1.16 -2.07 -25.00
C PRO A 116 -0.91 -1.90 -23.50
N ASN A 117 -0.25 -0.81 -23.10
CA ASN A 117 0.00 -0.50 -21.70
C ASN A 117 -1.15 0.32 -21.07
N LEU A 118 -1.29 0.24 -19.75
CA LEU A 118 -2.12 1.11 -18.92
C LEU A 118 -3.63 1.19 -19.28
N TYR A 119 -4.21 0.13 -19.87
CA TYR A 119 -5.63 0.10 -20.22
C TYR A 119 -6.53 -0.53 -19.15
N SER A 120 -5.97 -1.32 -18.23
CA SER A 120 -6.75 -2.07 -17.23
C SER A 120 -6.96 -1.27 -15.94
N LEU A 121 -8.04 -1.55 -15.21
CA LEU A 121 -8.27 -0.94 -13.89
C LEU A 121 -7.11 -1.21 -12.92
N HIS A 122 -6.56 -2.42 -12.94
CA HIS A 122 -5.38 -2.79 -12.17
C HIS A 122 -4.21 -1.83 -12.44
N SER A 123 -3.92 -1.55 -13.71
CA SER A 123 -2.81 -0.65 -14.08
C SER A 123 -3.02 0.81 -13.65
N TRP A 124 -4.27 1.31 -13.66
CA TRP A 124 -4.60 2.65 -13.14
C TRP A 124 -4.46 2.71 -11.62
N MET A 125 -4.97 1.71 -10.90
CA MET A 125 -4.77 1.60 -9.45
C MET A 125 -3.29 1.48 -9.08
N GLY A 126 -2.51 0.72 -9.87
CA GLY A 126 -1.07 0.57 -9.72
C GLY A 126 -0.33 1.89 -9.92
N LEU A 127 -0.68 2.67 -10.95
CA LEU A 127 -0.08 3.99 -11.20
C LEU A 127 -0.34 4.95 -10.02
N VAL A 128 -1.57 5.00 -9.51
CA VAL A 128 -1.91 5.81 -8.33
C VAL A 128 -1.13 5.32 -7.10
N THR A 129 -1.05 4.00 -6.89
CA THR A 129 -0.29 3.40 -5.77
C THR A 129 1.18 3.79 -5.81
N VAL A 130 1.84 3.64 -6.95
CA VAL A 130 3.25 4.01 -7.16
C VAL A 130 3.46 5.50 -6.95
N GLY A 131 2.56 6.34 -7.49
CA GLY A 131 2.62 7.79 -7.32
C GLY A 131 2.47 8.22 -5.86
N LEU A 132 1.48 7.69 -5.15
CA LEU A 132 1.28 7.94 -3.72
C LEU A 132 2.46 7.44 -2.89
N TYR A 133 2.98 6.25 -3.18
CA TYR A 133 4.12 5.68 -2.48
C TYR A 133 5.39 6.53 -2.67
N GLY A 134 5.67 6.95 -3.91
CA GLY A 134 6.79 7.85 -4.21
C GLY A 134 6.66 9.20 -3.50
N LEU A 135 5.47 9.80 -3.53
CA LEU A 135 5.19 11.05 -2.82
C LEU A 135 5.37 10.90 -1.30
N GLN A 136 4.85 9.82 -0.72
CA GLN A 136 5.00 9.52 0.71
C GLN A 136 6.47 9.31 1.10
N PHE A 137 7.25 8.63 0.26
CA PHE A 137 8.67 8.43 0.53
C PHE A 137 9.45 9.76 0.48
N ILE A 138 9.22 10.58 -0.54
CA ILE A 138 9.89 11.89 -0.68
C ILE A 138 9.53 12.80 0.49
N VAL A 139 8.23 13.00 0.75
CA VAL A 139 7.76 13.85 1.86
C VAL A 139 8.27 13.30 3.19
N GLY A 140 8.18 11.99 3.42
CA GLY A 140 8.66 11.36 4.65
C GLY A 140 10.16 11.53 4.87
N PHE A 141 10.96 11.32 3.81
CA PHE A 141 12.41 11.49 3.86
C PHE A 141 12.81 12.93 4.18
N PHE A 142 12.27 13.91 3.45
CA PHE A 142 12.62 15.31 3.70
C PHE A 142 12.10 15.79 5.06
N SER A 143 10.84 15.54 5.38
CA SER A 143 10.23 16.05 6.60
C SER A 143 10.74 15.36 7.86
N PHE A 144 10.96 14.04 7.83
CA PHE A 144 11.26 13.28 9.05
C PHE A 144 12.71 12.81 9.15
N LEU A 145 13.52 12.83 8.09
CA LEU A 145 14.97 12.55 8.17
C LEU A 145 15.84 13.79 7.90
N PHE A 146 15.66 14.46 6.77
CA PHE A 146 16.53 15.56 6.39
C PHE A 146 16.36 16.77 7.32
N LEU A 147 15.12 17.23 7.56
CA LEU A 147 14.84 18.39 8.41
C LEU A 147 15.14 18.17 9.91
N LEU A 148 15.58 16.97 10.33
CA LEU A 148 16.12 16.77 11.68
C LEU A 148 17.41 17.58 11.93
N CYS A 149 18.14 17.96 10.88
CA CYS A 149 19.29 18.86 11.03
C CYS A 149 18.90 20.25 11.55
N CYS A 150 17.64 20.65 11.33
CA CYS A 150 17.05 21.93 11.74
C CYS A 150 15.91 21.70 12.75
N ASP A 151 16.16 20.87 13.77
CA ASP A 151 15.13 20.25 14.62
C ASP A 151 14.16 21.26 15.24
N THR A 152 14.67 22.35 15.84
CA THR A 152 13.88 23.37 16.54
C THR A 152 12.99 24.20 15.61
N ALA A 153 13.50 24.58 14.44
CA ALA A 153 12.79 25.48 13.52
C ALA A 153 11.64 24.79 12.78
N THR A 154 11.70 23.47 12.63
CA THR A 154 10.74 22.70 11.81
C THR A 154 9.85 21.76 12.65
N ALA A 155 9.93 21.83 13.99
CA ALA A 155 9.19 20.95 14.89
C ALA A 155 7.65 21.02 14.74
N SER A 156 7.09 22.23 14.66
CA SER A 156 5.65 22.44 14.49
C SER A 156 5.13 21.89 13.17
N PHE A 157 5.87 22.15 12.08
CA PHE A 157 5.56 21.62 10.75
C PHE A 157 5.59 20.10 10.71
N ARG A 158 6.64 19.47 11.26
CA ARG A 158 6.74 18.01 11.33
C ARG A 158 5.58 17.41 12.15
N ALA A 159 5.25 18.01 13.29
CA ALA A 159 4.14 17.55 14.12
C ALA A 159 2.79 17.57 13.37
N ALA A 160 2.53 18.63 12.59
CA ALA A 160 1.34 18.72 11.77
C ALA A 160 1.31 17.70 10.62
N LEU A 161 2.47 17.30 10.09
CA LEU A 161 2.57 16.33 9.00
C LEU A 161 2.42 14.87 9.43
N VAL A 162 2.71 14.52 10.70
CA VAL A 162 2.59 13.13 11.19
C VAL A 162 1.22 12.49 10.88
N PRO A 163 0.07 13.11 11.21
CA PRO A 163 -1.24 12.49 10.92
C PRO A 163 -1.50 12.35 9.42
N VAL A 164 -1.01 13.27 8.59
CA VAL A 164 -1.14 13.21 7.13
C VAL A 164 -0.32 12.06 6.58
N HIS A 165 0.97 11.98 6.94
CA HIS A 165 1.89 10.93 6.51
C HIS A 165 1.39 9.55 6.93
N SER A 166 0.95 9.41 8.18
CA SER A 166 0.41 8.14 8.69
C SER A 166 -0.85 7.72 7.95
N SER A 167 -1.80 8.64 7.74
CA SER A 167 -3.06 8.32 7.06
C SER A 167 -2.84 7.93 5.60
N PHE A 168 -2.06 8.72 4.85
CA PHE A 168 -1.76 8.40 3.46
C PHE A 168 -0.90 7.15 3.32
N GLY A 169 0.02 6.87 4.25
CA GLY A 169 0.78 5.62 4.27
C GLY A 169 -0.11 4.40 4.40
N ILE A 170 -1.08 4.42 5.33
CA ILE A 170 -2.07 3.35 5.52
C ILE A 170 -2.95 3.19 4.29
N THR A 171 -3.49 4.28 3.75
CA THR A 171 -4.33 4.25 2.54
C THR A 171 -3.56 3.68 1.34
N THR A 172 -2.29 4.08 1.17
CA THR A 172 -1.43 3.59 0.08
C THR A 172 -1.18 2.08 0.21
N PHE A 173 -0.94 1.59 1.43
CA PHE A 173 -0.78 0.15 1.67
C PHE A 173 -2.03 -0.64 1.29
N PHE A 174 -3.23 -0.21 1.70
CA PHE A 174 -4.47 -0.89 1.33
C PHE A 174 -4.78 -0.78 -0.16
N LEU A 175 -4.48 0.34 -0.80
CA LEU A 175 -4.58 0.46 -2.25
C LEU A 175 -3.63 -0.51 -2.96
N ALA A 176 -2.44 -0.74 -2.43
CA ALA A 176 -1.50 -1.72 -2.96
C ALA A 176 -2.03 -3.15 -2.82
N VAL A 177 -2.64 -3.51 -1.68
CA VAL A 177 -3.33 -4.81 -1.52
C VAL A 177 -4.44 -4.96 -2.56
N ALA A 178 -5.30 -3.95 -2.70
CA ALA A 178 -6.40 -3.97 -3.67
C ALA A 178 -5.87 -4.10 -5.11
N THR A 179 -4.77 -3.42 -5.43
CA THR A 179 -4.09 -3.51 -6.73
C THR A 179 -3.53 -4.91 -6.98
N CYS A 180 -2.95 -5.56 -5.96
CA CYS A 180 -2.49 -6.95 -6.08
C CYS A 180 -3.65 -7.91 -6.35
N LEU A 181 -4.79 -7.74 -5.67
CA LEU A 181 -5.98 -8.58 -5.86
C LEU A 181 -6.59 -8.42 -7.27
N THR A 182 -6.67 -7.20 -7.78
CA THR A 182 -7.13 -6.96 -9.17
C THR A 182 -6.15 -7.53 -10.19
N GLY A 183 -4.83 -7.42 -9.95
CA GLY A 183 -3.81 -8.01 -10.81
C GLY A 183 -3.82 -9.53 -10.83
N LEU A 184 -4.04 -10.18 -9.68
CA LEU A 184 -4.22 -11.63 -9.60
C LEU A 184 -5.45 -12.08 -10.39
N THR A 185 -6.56 -11.38 -10.22
CA THR A 185 -7.81 -11.66 -10.94
C THR A 185 -7.59 -11.54 -12.45
N GLU A 186 -6.97 -10.45 -12.90
CA GLU A 186 -6.63 -10.22 -14.30
C GLU A 186 -5.73 -11.34 -14.86
N LYS A 187 -4.67 -11.71 -14.13
CA LYS A 187 -3.74 -12.77 -14.56
C LYS A 187 -4.41 -14.14 -14.67
N VAL A 188 -5.28 -14.48 -13.71
CA VAL A 188 -6.06 -15.74 -13.74
C VAL A 188 -6.97 -15.77 -14.97
N LEU A 189 -7.71 -14.68 -15.21
CA LEU A 189 -8.63 -14.57 -16.35
C LEU A 189 -7.91 -14.60 -17.69
N PHE A 190 -6.62 -14.25 -17.75
CA PHE A 190 -5.82 -14.32 -18.97
C PHE A 190 -5.14 -15.67 -19.18
N THR A 191 -4.92 -16.45 -18.12
CA THR A 191 -4.07 -17.66 -18.22
C THR A 191 -4.81 -18.97 -18.00
N ILE A 192 -5.84 -18.98 -17.16
CA ILE A 192 -6.55 -20.20 -16.75
C ILE A 192 -8.08 -20.01 -16.72
N ARG A 193 -8.61 -19.07 -17.51
CA ARG A 193 -10.04 -18.69 -17.50
C ARG A 193 -10.99 -19.89 -17.55
N ASP A 194 -10.76 -20.78 -18.50
CA ASP A 194 -11.68 -21.87 -18.83
C ASP A 194 -11.65 -22.99 -17.76
N THR A 195 -10.53 -23.11 -17.04
CA THR A 195 -10.37 -24.09 -15.96
C THR A 195 -10.59 -23.48 -14.57
N TYR A 196 -10.70 -22.15 -14.45
CA TYR A 196 -10.81 -21.48 -13.15
C TYR A 196 -12.03 -21.93 -12.35
N GLN A 197 -13.19 -22.06 -13.00
CA GLN A 197 -14.44 -22.49 -12.37
C GLN A 197 -14.40 -23.94 -11.86
N SER A 198 -13.52 -24.78 -12.43
CA SER A 198 -13.37 -26.17 -11.99
C SER A 198 -12.63 -26.31 -10.66
N LEU A 199 -12.02 -25.21 -10.15
CA LEU A 199 -11.26 -25.18 -8.91
C LEU A 199 -10.19 -26.30 -8.82
N GLY A 200 -9.44 -26.52 -9.90
CA GLY A 200 -8.23 -27.36 -9.87
C GLY A 200 -7.14 -26.80 -8.96
N GLU A 201 -5.99 -27.47 -8.90
CA GLU A 201 -4.91 -27.10 -7.96
C GLU A 201 -4.46 -25.63 -8.08
N GLU A 202 -4.20 -25.17 -9.30
CA GLU A 202 -3.70 -23.81 -9.52
C GLU A 202 -4.72 -22.73 -9.11
N PRO A 203 -6.00 -22.76 -9.56
CA PRO A 203 -7.03 -21.86 -9.05
C PRO A 203 -7.12 -21.80 -7.52
N ILE A 204 -7.03 -22.95 -6.84
CA ILE A 204 -7.05 -23.00 -5.37
C ILE A 204 -5.84 -22.27 -4.80
N VAL A 205 -4.63 -22.53 -5.28
CA VAL A 205 -3.40 -21.88 -4.82
C VAL A 205 -3.48 -20.37 -5.00
N VAL A 206 -3.96 -19.88 -6.15
CA VAL A 206 -4.11 -18.45 -6.40
C VAL A 206 -5.15 -17.82 -5.48
N ASN A 207 -6.27 -18.50 -5.21
CA ASN A 207 -7.29 -18.02 -4.28
C ASN A 207 -6.79 -18.00 -2.82
N VAL A 208 -6.06 -19.03 -2.39
CA VAL A 208 -5.42 -19.04 -1.07
C VAL A 208 -4.42 -17.88 -0.95
N PHE A 209 -3.66 -17.61 -2.01
CA PHE A 209 -2.77 -16.46 -2.04
C PHE A 209 -3.53 -15.12 -1.96
N ALA A 210 -4.60 -14.95 -2.74
CA ALA A 210 -5.44 -13.76 -2.66
C ALA A 210 -6.06 -13.58 -1.25
N MET A 211 -6.54 -14.65 -0.63
CA MET A 211 -7.07 -14.61 0.73
C MET A 211 -5.98 -14.31 1.77
N CYS A 212 -4.75 -14.75 1.56
CA CYS A 212 -3.61 -14.35 2.38
C CYS A 212 -3.41 -12.82 2.34
N LEU A 213 -3.45 -12.20 1.15
CA LEU A 213 -3.35 -10.74 1.00
C LEU A 213 -4.53 -10.00 1.68
N VAL A 214 -5.75 -10.54 1.58
CA VAL A 214 -6.92 -9.98 2.29
C VAL A 214 -6.71 -10.04 3.81
N LEU A 215 -6.21 -11.16 4.33
CA LEU A 215 -5.89 -11.30 5.75
C LEU A 215 -4.76 -10.37 6.18
N VAL A 216 -3.73 -10.15 5.34
CA VAL A 216 -2.71 -9.12 5.59
C VAL A 216 -3.39 -7.76 5.78
N ALA A 217 -4.27 -7.33 4.88
CA ALA A 217 -4.96 -6.04 5.02
C ALA A 217 -5.78 -5.95 6.33
N ILE A 218 -6.53 -6.99 6.67
CA ILE A 218 -7.35 -7.03 7.89
C ILE A 218 -6.45 -6.92 9.13
N VAL A 219 -5.43 -7.77 9.26
CA VAL A 219 -4.57 -7.80 10.44
C VAL A 219 -3.76 -6.50 10.56
N MET A 220 -3.24 -5.98 9.45
CA MET A 220 -2.52 -4.71 9.41
C MET A 220 -3.43 -3.53 9.81
N SER A 221 -4.69 -3.50 9.37
CA SER A 221 -5.65 -2.48 9.79
C SER A 221 -5.81 -2.45 11.30
N VAL A 222 -5.96 -3.61 11.94
CA VAL A 222 -6.13 -3.75 13.38
C VAL A 222 -4.86 -3.31 14.12
N LEU A 223 -3.68 -3.73 13.66
CA LEU A 223 -2.40 -3.39 14.28
C LEU A 223 -2.03 -1.90 14.16
N LEU A 224 -2.42 -1.26 13.06
CA LEU A 224 -2.04 0.12 12.75
C LEU A 224 -3.02 1.15 13.28
N LEU A 225 -4.33 0.86 13.24
CA LEU A 225 -5.41 1.79 13.59
C LEU A 225 -5.83 1.74 15.06
N LEU A 226 -5.60 0.63 15.78
CA LEU A 226 -5.98 0.58 17.19
C LEU A 226 -4.98 1.35 18.08
N ASP A 227 -5.45 2.45 18.68
CA ASP A 227 -4.65 3.31 19.55
C ASP A 227 -3.98 2.57 20.71
N ARG A 228 -4.64 1.54 21.25
CA ARG A 228 -4.08 0.69 22.33
C ARG A 228 -2.77 -0.03 21.94
N PHE A 229 -2.48 -0.13 20.64
CA PHE A 229 -1.27 -0.73 20.08
C PHE A 229 -0.24 0.33 19.62
N ARG A 230 -0.58 1.62 19.64
CA ARG A 230 0.37 2.71 19.36
C ARG A 230 1.46 2.74 20.45
N GLN A 231 2.69 3.08 20.07
CA GLN A 231 3.77 3.31 21.05
C GLN A 231 3.45 4.56 21.90
N ASN A 232 3.53 4.41 23.22
CA ASN A 232 3.30 5.49 24.20
C ASN A 232 4.52 6.43 24.33
N THR A 233 5.10 6.88 23.21
CA THR A 233 6.30 7.74 23.25
C THR A 233 5.97 9.21 23.48
N GLU A 234 4.68 9.59 23.40
CA GLU A 234 4.20 10.95 23.62
C GLU A 234 3.65 11.21 25.03
N ARG A 235 4.08 10.46 26.05
CA ARG A 235 3.93 10.95 27.43
C ARG A 235 5.19 11.75 27.77
N PRO A 236 5.14 13.09 27.80
CA PRO A 236 6.26 13.85 28.34
C PRO A 236 6.56 13.37 29.75
N HIS A 237 7.84 13.40 30.14
CA HIS A 237 8.26 13.10 31.49
C HIS A 237 7.42 13.93 32.48
N PRO A 238 6.96 13.39 33.63
CA PRO A 238 6.09 14.13 34.57
C PRO A 238 6.58 15.54 34.96
N ARG A 239 7.91 15.73 34.98
CA ARG A 239 8.55 17.04 35.23
C ARG A 239 8.35 18.06 34.11
N GLN A 240 8.23 17.63 32.85
CA GLN A 240 7.94 18.52 31.71
C GLN A 240 6.44 18.84 31.56
N GLN A 241 5.54 17.97 32.02
CA GLN A 241 4.10 18.25 32.10
C GLN A 241 3.78 19.31 33.16
N ALA A 242 4.40 19.21 34.34
CA ALA A 242 4.25 20.20 35.41
C ALA A 242 4.78 21.60 35.01
N ALA A 243 5.84 21.66 34.19
CA ALA A 243 6.43 22.92 33.72
C ALA A 243 5.65 23.58 32.56
N ARG A 244 4.77 22.83 31.87
CA ARG A 244 4.01 23.32 30.71
C ARG A 244 2.51 23.51 30.97
N GLY A 245 2.01 23.21 32.17
CA GLY A 245 0.61 23.41 32.55
C GLY A 245 -0.43 22.62 31.72
N LEU A 246 0.01 21.67 30.88
CA LEU A 246 -0.85 20.89 30.00
C LEU A 246 -1.30 19.60 30.71
N SER A 247 -2.62 19.46 30.90
CA SER A 247 -3.22 18.23 31.43
C SER A 247 -3.09 17.08 30.41
N PRO A 248 -3.12 15.81 30.86
CA PRO A 248 -2.91 14.63 30.00
C PRO A 248 -3.98 14.36 28.93
N ASP A 249 -5.04 15.19 28.86
CA ASP A 249 -6.26 14.90 28.11
C ASP A 249 -6.33 15.58 26.73
N THR A 250 -5.26 16.24 26.28
CA THR A 250 -5.30 17.17 25.12
C THR A 250 -5.59 16.50 23.77
N TYR A 251 -5.32 15.19 23.60
CA TYR A 251 -5.63 14.50 22.33
C TYR A 251 -7.06 13.95 22.28
N SER A 252 -7.64 13.61 23.44
CA SER A 252 -9.05 13.27 23.61
C SER A 252 -9.97 14.49 23.65
N SER A 253 -9.40 15.70 23.70
CA SER A 253 -10.13 16.97 23.71
C SER A 253 -10.01 17.73 22.39
N MET A 254 -9.67 17.07 21.28
CA MET A 254 -9.76 17.71 19.98
C MET A 254 -11.24 18.13 19.79
N PRO A 255 -11.56 19.42 19.54
CA PRO A 255 -12.93 19.84 19.34
C PRO A 255 -13.52 18.98 18.22
N ASP A 256 -14.78 18.55 18.34
CA ASP A 256 -15.46 17.74 17.33
C ASP A 256 -15.30 18.33 15.91
N GLU A 257 -15.13 19.65 15.84
CA GLU A 257 -14.79 20.45 14.67
C GLU A 257 -13.55 19.96 13.91
N GLY A 258 -12.46 19.55 14.58
CA GLY A 258 -11.24 19.07 13.92
C GLY A 258 -11.38 17.68 13.30
N LEU A 259 -12.15 16.80 13.95
CA LEU A 259 -12.52 15.50 13.40
C LEU A 259 -13.48 15.66 12.22
N VAL A 260 -14.45 16.57 12.34
CA VAL A 260 -15.40 16.93 11.28
C VAL A 260 -14.67 17.54 10.08
N VAL A 261 -13.71 18.45 10.28
CA VAL A 261 -12.93 19.05 9.17
C VAL A 261 -12.08 18.01 8.44
N ASN A 262 -11.44 17.07 9.15
CA ASN A 262 -10.69 15.99 8.52
C ASN A 262 -11.59 14.98 7.80
N ALA A 263 -12.74 14.65 8.39
CA ALA A 263 -13.74 13.80 7.76
C ALA A 263 -14.28 14.46 6.50
N LEU A 264 -14.70 15.74 6.58
CA LEU A 264 -15.16 16.56 5.46
C LEU A 264 -14.09 16.69 4.38
N GLY A 265 -12.81 16.85 4.75
CA GLY A 265 -11.70 16.85 3.80
C GLY A 265 -11.60 15.54 3.02
N CYS A 266 -11.74 14.40 3.71
CA CYS A 266 -11.71 13.08 3.08
C CYS A 266 -12.95 12.82 2.20
N THR A 267 -14.15 13.19 2.66
CA THR A 267 -15.39 13.06 1.86
C THR A 267 -15.41 14.03 0.68
N LEU A 268 -14.87 15.24 0.82
CA LEU A 268 -14.78 16.21 -0.27
C LEU A 268 -13.83 15.71 -1.35
N VAL A 269 -12.66 15.17 -0.99
CA VAL A 269 -11.74 14.56 -1.97
C VAL A 269 -12.39 13.36 -2.65
N ALA A 270 -13.06 12.48 -1.91
CA ALA A 270 -13.79 11.35 -2.49
C ALA A 270 -14.92 11.81 -3.43
N ALA A 271 -15.69 12.82 -3.03
CA ALA A 271 -16.77 13.39 -3.84
C ALA A 271 -16.23 14.09 -5.10
N LEU A 272 -15.13 14.83 -5.01
CA LEU A 272 -14.49 15.47 -6.18
C LEU A 272 -13.97 14.43 -7.17
N VAL A 273 -13.43 13.32 -6.69
CA VAL A 273 -13.03 12.18 -7.54
C VAL A 273 -14.26 11.58 -8.23
N VAL A 274 -15.35 11.34 -7.50
CA VAL A 274 -16.59 10.79 -8.08
C VAL A 274 -17.23 11.77 -9.09
N ILE A 275 -17.29 13.07 -8.78
CA ILE A 275 -17.81 14.10 -9.68
C ILE A 275 -16.94 14.21 -10.93
N SER A 276 -15.61 14.15 -10.79
CA SER A 276 -14.68 14.14 -11.93
C SER A 276 -14.89 12.92 -12.83
N VAL A 277 -15.18 11.75 -12.25
CA VAL A 277 -15.53 10.53 -13.01
C VAL A 277 -16.89 10.66 -13.70
N ILE A 278 -17.90 11.22 -13.03
CA ILE A 278 -19.24 11.39 -13.64
C ILE A 278 -19.19 12.42 -14.77
N THR A 279 -18.51 13.54 -14.55
CA THR A 279 -18.35 14.59 -15.57
C THR A 279 -17.53 14.09 -16.75
N SER A 280 -16.45 13.33 -16.53
CA SER A 280 -15.69 12.72 -17.63
C SER A 280 -16.54 11.72 -18.42
N GLN A 281 -17.35 10.88 -17.75
CA GLN A 281 -18.26 9.96 -18.44
C GLN A 281 -19.38 10.66 -19.22
N ASN A 282 -19.91 11.77 -18.72
CA ASN A 282 -20.93 12.56 -19.41
C ASN A 282 -20.37 13.27 -20.64
N VAL A 283 -19.12 13.77 -20.56
CA VAL A 283 -18.40 14.33 -21.71
C VAL A 283 -18.17 13.24 -22.76
N PHE A 284 -17.73 12.04 -22.37
CA PHE A 284 -17.56 10.91 -23.30
C PHE A 284 -18.88 10.43 -23.93
N ARG A 285 -20.00 10.48 -23.19
CA ARG A 285 -21.34 10.15 -23.73
C ARG A 285 -21.83 11.19 -24.72
N GLN A 286 -21.61 12.48 -24.47
CA GLN A 286 -21.98 13.55 -25.40
C GLN A 286 -21.11 13.52 -26.67
N SER A 287 -19.81 13.22 -26.57
CA SER A 287 -18.96 13.04 -27.75
C SER A 287 -19.37 11.85 -28.62
N ARG A 288 -19.91 10.76 -28.03
CA ARG A 288 -20.49 9.65 -28.81
C ARG A 288 -21.85 9.99 -29.44
N ALA A 289 -22.67 10.79 -28.77
CA ALA A 289 -23.97 11.21 -29.30
C ALA A 289 -23.84 12.18 -30.49
N HIS A 290 -22.80 13.02 -30.51
CA HIS A 290 -22.53 13.95 -31.61
C HIS A 290 -21.61 13.38 -32.71
N GLY A 291 -20.86 12.30 -32.45
CA GLY A 291 -20.00 11.63 -33.44
C GLY A 291 -20.71 10.55 -34.29
N GLY A 292 -22.00 10.31 -34.06
CA GLY A 292 -22.77 9.26 -34.74
C GLY A 292 -23.51 9.67 -36.02
N ILE A 293 -23.29 10.88 -36.54
CA ILE A 293 -23.88 11.36 -37.80
C ILE A 293 -22.77 11.89 -38.71
N ALA A 294 -21.95 10.98 -39.26
CA ALA A 294 -21.07 11.29 -40.39
C ALA A 294 -20.49 10.02 -41.05
N THR A 295 -21.35 9.10 -41.51
CA THR A 295 -21.00 8.14 -42.57
C THR A 295 -22.25 7.77 -43.35
N GLU A 296 -22.73 8.71 -44.16
CA GLU A 296 -23.33 8.42 -45.46
C GLU A 296 -22.82 9.50 -46.43
N LEU A 297 -21.79 9.13 -47.19
CA LEU A 297 -21.48 9.50 -48.58
C LEU A 297 -20.32 8.61 -49.05
#